data_AF-A0A0N9N4T0-F1
#
_entry.id   AF-A0A0N9N4T0-F1
#
_cell.length_a   1.000
_cell.length_b   1.000
_cell.length_c   1.000
_cell.angle_alpha   90.00
_cell.angle_beta   90.00
_cell.angle_gamma   90.00
#
_symmetry.space_group_name_H-M   'P 1'
#
loop_
_entity.id
_entity.type
_entity.pdbx_description
1 polymer ?
#
loop_
_entity_poly.entity_id
_entity_poly.type
_entity_poly.pdbx_seq_one_letter_code
_entity_poly.pdbx_strand_id
1 'polypeptide(L)'
;MAYRDTLQQLATESERTILAAYRSFTEGLLDREETVRIIAQLIAEANGRARNLADMAMAAQMMIELGEPLPVQGVDHPDEIPRLMKAANTTLTVAETSEVSEAIVARLARSEPLEAAANAAQDAMVRSGLTKGWIRQKSADACQLCEWWWREGRVWPAEHPFQHHKGCTCSPKPVLREGIKETMKTARAKGIR
;
A
#
# COMPACT_ATOMS: atom_id res chain seq x y z
N MET A 1 -15.68 -5.77 -10.76
CA MET A 1 -14.37 -6.26 -10.26
C MET A 1 -14.19 -5.74 -8.85
N ALA A 2 -13.73 -6.59 -7.92
CA ALA A 2 -13.50 -6.16 -6.54
C ALA A 2 -12.22 -5.33 -6.46
N TYR A 3 -12.18 -4.33 -5.57
CA TYR A 3 -11.03 -3.43 -5.34
C TYR A 3 -9.66 -4.14 -5.33
N ARG A 4 -9.60 -5.31 -4.69
CA ARG A 4 -8.36 -6.10 -4.56
C ARG A 4 -7.89 -6.70 -5.87
N ASP A 5 -8.79 -7.12 -6.74
CA ASP A 5 -8.43 -7.68 -8.04
C ASP A 5 -7.78 -6.60 -8.89
N THR A 6 -8.37 -5.39 -8.89
CA THR A 6 -7.81 -4.22 -9.57
C THR A 6 -6.47 -3.81 -8.98
N LEU A 7 -6.32 -3.83 -7.65
CA LEU A 7 -5.06 -3.51 -6.99
C LEU A 7 -3.97 -4.54 -7.30
N GLN A 8 -4.32 -5.83 -7.31
CA GLN A 8 -3.41 -6.91 -7.68
C GLN A 8 -2.95 -6.78 -9.14
N GLN A 9 -3.88 -6.49 -10.05
CA GLN A 9 -3.57 -6.25 -11.45
C GLN A 9 -2.60 -5.07 -11.61
N LEU A 10 -2.85 -3.94 -10.94
CA LEU A 10 -1.96 -2.78 -10.95
C LEU A 10 -0.55 -3.15 -10.47
N ALA A 11 -0.43 -3.92 -9.39
CA ALA A 11 0.87 -4.38 -8.89
C ALA A 11 1.59 -5.29 -9.89
N THR A 12 0.87 -6.19 -10.56
CA THR A 12 1.42 -7.05 -11.63
C THR A 12 1.84 -6.26 -12.86
N GLU A 13 1.09 -5.23 -13.24
CA GLU A 13 1.46 -4.33 -14.35
C GLU A 13 2.71 -3.51 -14.04
N SER A 14 2.81 -3.00 -12.81
CA SER A 14 3.99 -2.32 -12.27
C SER A 14 5.23 -3.23 -12.35
N GLU A 15 5.12 -4.46 -11.83
CA GLU A 15 6.16 -5.48 -11.91
C GLU A 15 6.62 -5.72 -13.35
N ARG A 16 5.69 -6.00 -14.26
CA ARG A 16 6.01 -6.30 -15.66
C ARG A 16 6.77 -5.16 -16.32
N THR A 17 6.35 -3.91 -16.07
CA THR A 17 6.94 -2.72 -16.71
C THR A 17 8.33 -2.42 -16.15
N ILE A 18 8.49 -2.53 -14.83
CA ILE A 18 9.79 -2.31 -14.17
C ILE A 18 10.79 -3.41 -14.51
N LEU A 19 10.35 -4.67 -14.61
CA LEU A 19 11.21 -5.76 -15.07
C LEU A 19 11.65 -5.58 -16.53
N ALA A 20 10.84 -4.95 -17.37
CA ALA A 20 11.28 -4.61 -18.73
C ALA A 20 12.42 -3.59 -18.71
N ALA A 21 12.33 -2.53 -17.89
CA ALA A 21 13.42 -1.57 -17.71
C ALA A 21 14.68 -2.24 -17.14
N TYR A 22 14.51 -3.15 -16.17
CA TYR A 22 15.64 -3.90 -15.61
C TYR A 22 16.30 -4.83 -16.65
N ARG A 23 15.54 -5.48 -17.52
CA ARG A 23 16.12 -6.28 -18.61
C ARG A 23 16.93 -5.44 -19.59
N SER A 24 16.41 -4.26 -19.97
CA SER A 24 17.16 -3.32 -20.81
C SER A 24 18.47 -2.87 -20.16
N PHE A 25 18.49 -2.70 -18.83
CA PHE A 25 19.74 -2.47 -18.09
C PHE A 25 20.71 -3.65 -18.17
N THR A 26 20.25 -4.88 -17.95
CA THR A 26 21.12 -6.08 -18.03
C THR A 26 21.61 -6.37 -19.44
N GLU A 27 20.89 -5.93 -20.47
CA GLU A 27 21.28 -5.99 -21.87
C GLU A 27 22.24 -4.86 -22.28
N GLY A 28 22.53 -3.92 -21.37
CA GLY A 28 23.41 -2.77 -21.63
C GLY A 28 22.78 -1.65 -22.48
N LEU A 29 21.45 -1.67 -22.64
CA LEU A 29 20.70 -0.64 -23.38
C LEU A 29 20.40 0.60 -22.55
N LEU A 30 20.42 0.47 -21.22
CA LEU A 30 20.29 1.57 -20.26
C LEU A 30 21.49 1.58 -19.34
N ASP A 31 21.98 2.75 -19.00
CA ASP A 31 22.94 2.87 -17.91
C ASP A 31 22.27 2.77 -16.53
N ARG A 32 23.08 2.71 -15.48
CA ARG A 32 22.58 2.57 -14.11
C ARG A 32 21.73 3.78 -13.68
N GLU A 33 22.15 4.99 -13.98
CA GLU A 33 21.48 6.21 -13.54
C GLU A 33 20.12 6.37 -14.23
N GLU A 34 20.07 6.10 -15.54
CA GLU A 34 18.84 6.03 -16.33
C GLU A 34 17.88 4.99 -15.77
N THR A 35 18.38 3.79 -15.49
CA THR A 35 17.57 2.69 -14.93
C THR A 35 16.98 3.05 -13.58
N VAL A 36 17.79 3.64 -12.67
CA VAL A 36 17.31 4.09 -11.35
C VAL A 36 16.21 5.14 -11.50
N ARG A 37 16.37 6.11 -12.39
CA ARG A 37 15.35 7.16 -12.63
C ARG A 37 14.07 6.59 -13.22
N ILE A 38 14.18 5.72 -14.23
CA ILE A 38 13.02 5.08 -14.87
C ILE A 38 12.25 4.24 -13.86
N ILE A 39 12.92 3.38 -13.09
CA ILE A 39 12.27 2.55 -12.06
C ILE A 39 11.57 3.44 -11.03
N ALA A 40 12.24 4.49 -10.54
CA ALA A 40 11.65 5.40 -9.55
C ALA A 40 10.38 6.08 -10.09
N GLN A 41 10.41 6.56 -11.33
CA GLN A 41 9.26 7.20 -11.97
C GLN A 41 8.09 6.25 -12.18
N LEU A 42 8.36 5.03 -12.67
CA LEU A 42 7.35 4.00 -12.88
C LEU A 42 6.68 3.59 -11.56
N ILE A 43 7.46 3.46 -10.48
CA ILE A 43 6.91 3.18 -9.14
C ILE A 43 6.07 4.36 -8.65
N ALA A 44 6.55 5.60 -8.79
CA ALA A 44 5.80 6.77 -8.34
C ALA A 44 4.42 6.87 -9.03
N GLU A 45 4.37 6.58 -10.34
CA GLU A 45 3.13 6.54 -11.10
C GLU A 45 2.21 5.40 -10.63
N ALA A 46 2.75 4.20 -10.42
CA ALA A 46 1.98 3.07 -9.90
C ALA A 46 1.44 3.38 -8.49
N ASN A 47 2.25 3.98 -7.61
CA ASN A 47 1.83 4.42 -6.28
C ASN A 47 0.69 5.43 -6.38
N GLY A 48 0.79 6.43 -7.26
CA GLY A 48 -0.29 7.42 -7.46
C GLY A 48 -1.62 6.78 -7.88
N ARG A 49 -1.58 5.85 -8.85
CA ARG A 49 -2.76 5.09 -9.27
C ARG A 49 -3.33 4.24 -8.13
N ALA A 50 -2.47 3.59 -7.35
CA ALA A 50 -2.87 2.74 -6.24
C ALA A 50 -3.52 3.52 -5.08
N ARG A 51 -3.01 4.73 -4.77
CA ARG A 51 -3.62 5.65 -3.79
C ARG A 51 -5.02 6.08 -4.22
N ASN A 52 -5.19 6.51 -5.46
CA ASN A 52 -6.49 6.92 -6.01
C ASN A 52 -7.51 5.78 -5.97
N LEU A 53 -7.10 4.58 -6.36
CA LEU A 53 -7.95 3.39 -6.29
C LEU A 53 -8.38 3.10 -4.84
N ALA A 54 -7.46 3.25 -3.87
CA ALA A 54 -7.76 3.03 -2.46
C ALA A 54 -8.78 4.03 -1.90
N ASP A 55 -8.63 5.32 -2.21
CA ASP A 55 -9.57 6.37 -1.77
C ASP A 55 -10.97 6.19 -2.38
N MET A 56 -11.04 5.86 -3.68
CA MET A 56 -12.30 5.51 -4.32
C MET A 56 -12.97 4.30 -3.67
N ALA A 57 -12.21 3.23 -3.42
CA ALA A 57 -12.73 2.02 -2.79
C ALA A 57 -13.20 2.30 -1.35
N MET A 58 -12.49 3.16 -0.64
CA MET A 58 -12.82 3.58 0.72
C MET A 58 -14.14 4.37 0.74
N ALA A 59 -14.27 5.38 -0.12
CA ALA A 59 -15.51 6.14 -0.28
C ALA A 59 -16.69 5.22 -0.63
N ALA A 60 -16.52 4.31 -1.61
CA ALA A 60 -17.55 3.35 -2.00
C ALA A 60 -17.95 2.42 -0.82
N GLN A 61 -16.99 1.92 -0.05
CA GLN A 61 -17.28 1.08 1.12
C GLN A 61 -18.06 1.87 2.18
N MET A 62 -17.72 3.14 2.42
CA MET A 62 -18.47 3.97 3.38
C MET A 62 -19.87 4.31 2.91
N MET A 63 -20.06 4.60 1.61
CA MET A 63 -21.41 4.80 1.06
C MET A 63 -22.30 3.58 1.30
N ILE A 64 -21.76 2.36 1.14
CA ILE A 64 -22.50 1.12 1.39
C ILE A 64 -22.87 1.00 2.87
N GLU A 65 -21.94 1.30 3.78
CA GLU A 65 -22.16 1.14 5.23
C GLU A 65 -23.07 2.24 5.80
N LEU A 66 -23.06 3.46 5.24
CA LEU A 66 -23.87 4.59 5.69
C LEU A 66 -25.22 4.72 4.96
N GLY A 67 -25.32 4.21 3.73
CA GLY A 67 -26.51 4.34 2.88
C GLY A 67 -26.67 5.72 2.22
N GLU A 68 -25.62 6.54 2.19
CA GLU A 68 -25.63 7.89 1.62
C GLU A 68 -24.41 8.17 0.73
N PRO A 69 -24.53 9.06 -0.27
CA PRO A 69 -23.41 9.42 -1.13
C PRO A 69 -22.29 10.14 -0.36
N LEU A 70 -21.03 9.77 -0.63
CA LEU A 70 -19.86 10.43 -0.05
C LEU A 70 -18.82 10.79 -1.10
N PRO A 71 -18.22 11.99 -1.07
CA PRO A 71 -17.10 12.28 -1.94
C PRO A 71 -15.88 11.44 -1.54
N VAL A 72 -14.99 11.22 -2.51
CA VAL A 72 -13.61 10.79 -2.22
C VAL A 72 -12.92 11.85 -1.36
N GLN A 73 -12.07 11.43 -0.43
CA GLN A 73 -11.45 12.36 0.52
C GLN A 73 -10.30 13.16 -0.12
N GLY A 74 -9.74 12.64 -1.20
CA GLY A 74 -8.50 13.12 -1.79
C GLY A 74 -7.30 12.49 -1.10
N VAL A 75 -6.34 12.03 -1.89
CA VAL A 75 -5.08 11.45 -1.42
C VAL A 75 -3.93 12.40 -1.66
N ASP A 76 -3.02 12.43 -0.69
CA ASP A 76 -1.76 13.15 -0.86
C ASP A 76 -0.86 12.38 -1.82
N HIS A 77 -0.21 13.12 -2.72
CA HIS A 77 0.83 12.62 -3.60
C HIS A 77 2.16 13.27 -3.20
N PRO A 78 2.83 12.77 -2.16
CA PRO A 78 4.13 13.31 -1.77
C PRO A 78 5.14 13.14 -2.90
N ASP A 79 6.14 14.02 -2.97
CA ASP A 79 7.29 13.79 -3.83
C ASP A 79 8.11 12.61 -3.29
N GLU A 80 7.92 11.44 -3.90
CA GLU A 80 8.59 10.21 -3.52
C GLU A 80 9.85 9.94 -4.35
N ILE A 81 10.12 10.73 -5.38
CA ILE A 81 11.20 10.44 -6.34
C ILE A 81 12.56 10.29 -5.64
N PRO A 82 12.97 11.16 -4.69
CA PRO A 82 14.25 10.99 -4.00
C PRO A 82 14.32 9.67 -3.21
N ARG A 83 13.23 9.29 -2.53
CA ARG A 83 13.15 8.02 -1.78
C ARG A 83 13.19 6.82 -2.72
N LEU A 84 12.46 6.89 -3.82
CA LEU A 84 12.33 5.81 -4.79
C LEU A 84 13.60 5.62 -5.60
N MET A 85 14.33 6.68 -5.94
CA MET A 85 15.67 6.58 -6.54
C MET A 85 16.64 5.86 -5.60
N LYS A 86 16.62 6.20 -4.30
CA LYS A 86 17.42 5.49 -3.30
C LYS A 86 17.04 4.00 -3.22
N ALA A 87 15.74 3.70 -3.16
CA ALA A 87 15.25 2.32 -3.10
C ALA A 87 15.61 1.52 -4.35
N ALA A 88 15.44 2.10 -5.55
CA ALA A 88 15.81 1.51 -6.82
C ALA A 88 17.32 1.25 -6.90
N ASN A 89 18.15 2.23 -6.54
CA ASN A 89 19.60 2.06 -6.53
C ASN A 89 20.05 0.95 -5.57
N THR A 90 19.54 0.92 -4.34
CA THR A 90 19.81 -0.17 -3.39
C THR A 90 19.36 -1.52 -3.95
N THR A 91 18.19 -1.57 -4.57
CA THR A 91 17.65 -2.80 -5.16
C THR A 91 18.54 -3.31 -6.29
N LEU A 92 19.02 -2.43 -7.18
CA LEU A 92 19.95 -2.81 -8.25
C LEU A 92 21.28 -3.32 -7.69
N THR A 93 21.85 -2.66 -6.67
CA THR A 93 23.09 -3.14 -6.01
C THR A 93 22.95 -4.57 -5.50
N VAL A 94 21.81 -4.90 -4.87
CA VAL A 94 21.54 -6.25 -4.38
C VAL A 94 21.28 -7.22 -5.55
N ALA A 95 20.54 -6.79 -6.57
CA ALA A 95 20.19 -7.63 -7.72
C ALA A 95 21.42 -8.05 -8.54
N GLU A 96 22.40 -7.16 -8.75
CA GLU A 96 23.61 -7.43 -9.53
C GLU A 96 24.51 -8.53 -8.95
N THR A 97 24.40 -8.79 -7.65
CA THR A 97 25.22 -9.79 -6.94
C THR A 97 24.44 -11.06 -6.61
N SER A 98 23.21 -11.19 -7.11
CA SER A 98 22.27 -12.25 -6.75
C SER A 98 21.88 -13.09 -7.94
N GLU A 99 21.78 -14.41 -7.75
CA GLU A 99 21.25 -15.37 -8.73
C GLU A 99 19.74 -15.19 -8.98
N VAL A 100 19.04 -14.47 -8.09
CA VAL A 100 17.59 -14.20 -8.18
C VAL A 100 17.30 -12.72 -8.42
N SER A 101 18.11 -12.10 -9.28
CA SER A 101 18.13 -10.66 -9.53
C SER A 101 16.76 -10.09 -9.96
N GLU A 102 16.07 -10.73 -10.92
CA GLU A 102 14.72 -10.33 -11.33
C GLU A 102 13.71 -10.41 -10.18
N ALA A 103 13.79 -11.44 -9.33
CA ALA A 103 12.86 -11.60 -8.21
C ALA A 103 13.02 -10.49 -7.16
N ILE A 104 14.26 -9.99 -6.97
CA ILE A 104 14.55 -8.86 -6.09
C ILE A 104 13.91 -7.58 -6.62
N VAL A 105 14.08 -7.29 -7.92
CA VAL A 105 13.47 -6.12 -8.58
C VAL A 105 11.96 -6.22 -8.60
N ALA A 106 11.41 -7.39 -8.93
CA ALA A 106 9.98 -7.68 -8.93
C ALA A 106 9.34 -7.43 -7.56
N ARG A 107 10.04 -7.78 -6.47
CA ARG A 107 9.55 -7.57 -5.11
C ARG A 107 9.37 -6.09 -4.81
N LEU A 108 10.32 -5.23 -5.18
CA LEU A 108 10.17 -3.77 -5.04
C LEU A 108 8.97 -3.28 -5.85
N ALA A 109 8.93 -3.66 -7.14
CA ALA A 109 7.94 -3.21 -8.10
C ALA A 109 6.49 -3.54 -7.69
N ARG A 110 6.27 -4.72 -7.08
CA ARG A 110 4.97 -5.12 -6.52
C ARG A 110 4.66 -4.45 -5.19
N SER A 111 5.63 -4.38 -4.29
CA SER A 111 5.36 -4.03 -2.89
C SER A 111 5.02 -2.56 -2.71
N GLU A 112 5.67 -1.68 -3.47
CA GLU A 112 5.48 -0.23 -3.38
C GLU A 112 4.03 0.22 -3.64
N PRO A 113 3.37 -0.15 -4.76
CA PRO A 113 1.99 0.26 -5.01
C PRO A 113 0.99 -0.35 -4.01
N LEU A 114 1.23 -1.59 -3.56
CA LEU A 114 0.37 -2.25 -2.56
C LEU A 114 0.42 -1.53 -1.21
N GLU A 115 1.61 -1.11 -0.79
CA GLU A 115 1.79 -0.35 0.43
C GLU A 115 1.22 1.07 0.30
N ALA A 116 1.42 1.73 -0.84
CA ALA A 116 0.84 3.03 -1.12
C ALA A 116 -0.69 3.01 -1.01
N ALA A 117 -1.35 1.99 -1.57
CA ALA A 117 -2.79 1.80 -1.45
C ALA A 117 -3.25 1.59 -0.01
N ALA A 118 -2.56 0.72 0.75
CA ALA A 118 -2.94 0.45 2.13
C ALA A 118 -2.78 1.68 3.04
N ASN A 119 -1.72 2.48 2.83
CA ASN A 119 -1.52 3.76 3.52
C ASN A 119 -2.63 4.76 3.17
N ALA A 120 -2.91 4.94 1.88
CA ALA A 120 -3.97 5.86 1.44
C ALA A 120 -5.36 5.47 1.96
N ALA A 121 -5.68 4.18 1.99
CA ALA A 121 -6.92 3.70 2.60
C ALA A 121 -7.01 4.11 4.08
N GLN A 122 -5.92 3.95 4.83
CA GLN A 122 -5.86 4.35 6.23
C GLN A 122 -5.99 5.87 6.41
N ASP A 123 -5.29 6.65 5.61
CA ASP A 123 -5.35 8.10 5.67
C ASP A 123 -6.75 8.62 5.33
N ALA A 124 -7.40 8.07 4.30
CA ALA A 124 -8.78 8.40 3.93
C ALA A 124 -9.77 8.08 5.06
N MET A 125 -9.64 6.92 5.70
CA MET A 125 -10.46 6.58 6.87
C MET A 125 -10.31 7.60 8.00
N VAL A 126 -9.07 7.95 8.36
CA VAL A 126 -8.79 8.90 9.45
C VAL A 126 -9.29 10.29 9.08
N ARG A 127 -8.99 10.78 7.87
CA ARG A 127 -9.41 12.11 7.38
C ARG A 127 -10.92 12.27 7.32
N SER A 128 -11.66 11.20 7.01
CA SER A 128 -13.12 11.26 6.95
C SER A 128 -13.78 11.68 8.27
N GLY A 129 -13.15 11.38 9.42
CA GLY A 129 -13.73 11.58 10.75
C GLY A 129 -14.94 10.70 11.08
N LEU A 130 -15.46 9.95 10.10
CA LEU A 130 -16.63 9.08 10.22
C LEU A 130 -16.24 7.69 10.74
N THR A 131 -15.01 7.25 10.48
CA THR A 131 -14.51 5.97 10.97
C THR A 131 -14.02 6.08 12.41
N LYS A 132 -14.44 5.15 13.25
CA LYS A 132 -13.98 5.05 14.66
C LYS A 132 -12.88 4.00 14.82
N GLY A 133 -12.79 3.10 13.85
CA GLY A 133 -11.70 2.16 13.75
C GLY A 133 -11.73 1.38 12.47
N TRP A 134 -10.96 0.30 12.46
CA TRP A 134 -10.86 -0.60 11.33
C TRP A 134 -10.66 -2.03 11.76
N ILE A 135 -11.11 -2.95 10.92
CA ILE A 135 -10.82 -4.38 11.00
C ILE A 135 -9.93 -4.76 9.82
N ARG A 136 -8.93 -5.63 10.03
CA ARG A 136 -8.12 -6.12 8.91
C ARG A 136 -9.00 -6.93 7.97
N GLN A 137 -9.17 -6.45 6.76
CA GLN A 137 -9.74 -7.21 5.66
C GLN A 137 -8.58 -8.03 5.06
N LYS A 138 -8.56 -9.33 5.33
CA LYS A 138 -7.54 -10.26 4.81
C LYS A 138 -7.76 -10.57 3.33
N SER A 139 -6.69 -10.74 2.55
CA SER A 139 -6.76 -11.41 1.24
C SER A 139 -7.13 -12.89 1.43
N ALA A 140 -7.56 -13.57 0.37
CA ALA A 140 -7.93 -14.99 0.44
C ALA A 140 -6.73 -15.90 0.83
N ASP A 141 -5.53 -15.44 0.49
CA ASP A 141 -4.23 -16.09 0.69
C ASP A 141 -3.37 -15.39 1.75
N ALA A 142 -4.01 -14.77 2.75
CA ALA A 142 -3.30 -13.99 3.76
C ALA A 142 -2.21 -14.82 4.47
N CYS A 143 -0.99 -14.26 4.53
CA CYS A 143 0.13 -14.93 5.20
C CYS A 143 -0.07 -15.04 6.72
N GLN A 144 0.70 -15.90 7.38
CA GLN A 144 0.64 -16.13 8.83
C GLN A 144 0.77 -14.83 9.64
N LEU A 145 1.57 -13.86 9.18
CA LEU A 145 1.72 -12.57 9.85
C LEU A 145 0.45 -11.72 9.74
N CYS A 146 -0.19 -11.70 8.57
CA CYS A 146 -1.47 -11.02 8.35
C CYS A 146 -2.62 -11.68 9.13
N GLU A 147 -2.60 -13.00 9.25
CA GLU A 147 -3.51 -13.75 10.12
C GLU A 147 -3.32 -13.37 11.59
N TRP A 148 -2.06 -13.34 12.04
CA TRP A 148 -1.72 -12.94 13.40
C TRP A 148 -2.12 -11.49 13.70
N TRP A 149 -1.98 -10.57 12.75
CA TRP A 149 -2.44 -9.18 12.93
C TRP A 149 -3.95 -9.01 12.86
N TRP A 150 -4.67 -9.89 12.15
CA TRP A 150 -6.12 -9.87 12.12
C TRP A 150 -6.75 -10.17 13.49
N ARG A 151 -6.11 -11.03 14.30
CA ARG A 151 -6.49 -11.34 15.68
C ARG A 151 -7.99 -11.63 15.82
N GLU A 152 -8.48 -12.62 15.08
CA GLU A 152 -9.89 -13.08 15.14
C GLU A 152 -10.90 -11.95 14.87
N GLY A 153 -10.54 -10.97 14.04
CA GLY A 153 -11.43 -9.85 13.70
C GLY A 153 -11.41 -8.71 14.71
N ARG A 154 -10.29 -8.54 15.43
CA ARG A 154 -10.06 -7.39 16.29
C ARG A 154 -10.29 -6.10 15.51
N VAL A 155 -11.06 -5.20 16.13
CA VAL A 155 -11.19 -3.82 15.70
C VAL A 155 -10.09 -2.98 16.36
N TRP A 156 -9.38 -2.23 15.54
CA TRP A 156 -8.33 -1.30 15.94
C TRP A 156 -8.87 0.14 15.91
N PRO A 157 -8.44 1.03 16.82
CA PRO A 157 -8.80 2.44 16.74
C PRO A 157 -8.38 3.05 15.40
N ALA A 158 -9.11 4.05 14.90
CA ALA A 158 -8.88 4.62 13.56
C ALA A 158 -7.44 5.14 13.40
N GLU A 159 -6.89 5.76 14.45
CA GLU A 159 -5.54 6.34 14.46
C GLU A 159 -4.44 5.29 14.68
N HIS A 160 -4.80 4.03 14.91
CA HIS A 160 -3.82 2.95 15.00
C HIS A 160 -3.31 2.60 13.60
N PRO A 161 -1.99 2.65 13.34
CA PRO A 161 -1.45 2.32 12.03
C PRO A 161 -1.80 0.90 11.60
N PHE A 162 -2.20 0.75 10.34
CA PHE A 162 -2.32 -0.54 9.70
C PHE A 162 -0.95 -1.16 9.59
N GLN A 163 -0.79 -2.41 10.03
CA GLN A 163 0.48 -3.11 9.89
C GLN A 163 0.62 -3.67 8.48
N HIS A 164 1.77 -3.45 7.86
CA HIS A 164 2.03 -3.90 6.49
C HIS A 164 2.95 -5.11 6.48
N HIS A 165 2.56 -6.12 5.71
CA HIS A 165 3.49 -7.12 5.19
C HIS A 165 3.69 -6.78 3.71
N LYS A 166 4.94 -6.61 3.30
CA LYS A 166 5.27 -6.23 1.92
C LYS A 166 4.73 -7.28 0.95
N GLY A 167 3.95 -6.85 -0.04
CA GLY A 167 3.38 -7.73 -1.04
C GLY A 167 1.97 -8.30 -0.75
N CYS A 168 1.30 -7.95 0.36
CA CYS A 168 -0.12 -8.34 0.56
C CYS A 168 -1.09 -7.29 0.01
N THR A 169 -2.24 -7.72 -0.50
CA THR A 169 -3.43 -6.89 -0.83
C THR A 169 -4.39 -6.72 0.37
N CYS A 170 -3.94 -7.08 1.56
CA CYS A 170 -4.64 -6.90 2.82
C CYS A 170 -4.91 -5.40 3.05
N SER A 171 -6.14 -5.04 3.40
CA SER A 171 -6.57 -3.65 3.56
C SER A 171 -7.27 -3.43 4.90
N PRO A 172 -7.32 -2.20 5.41
CA PRO A 172 -8.23 -1.88 6.50
C PRO A 172 -9.66 -1.77 5.96
N LYS A 173 -10.62 -2.44 6.61
CA LYS A 173 -12.06 -2.19 6.42
C LYS A 173 -12.52 -1.22 7.51
N PRO A 174 -13.20 -0.11 7.18
CA PRO A 174 -13.70 0.85 8.17
C PRO A 174 -14.71 0.22 9.12
N VAL A 175 -14.73 0.73 10.35
CA VAL A 175 -15.72 0.44 11.37
C VAL A 175 -16.23 1.76 11.93
N LEU A 176 -17.55 1.96 11.88
CA LEU A 176 -18.22 3.21 12.28
C LEU A 176 -18.67 3.22 13.74
N ARG A 177 -18.73 2.05 14.40
CA ARG A 177 -19.26 1.95 15.77
C ARG A 177 -18.30 2.55 16.81
N GLU A 178 -18.88 3.17 17.82
CA GLU A 178 -18.18 3.71 18.98
C GLU A 178 -17.68 2.61 19.95
N GLY A 179 -16.95 3.02 20.99
CA GLY A 179 -16.52 2.12 22.07
C GLY A 179 -15.38 1.18 21.70
N ILE A 180 -14.58 1.55 20.69
CA ILE A 180 -13.43 0.75 20.26
C ILE A 180 -12.32 0.87 21.30
N LYS A 181 -11.84 -0.29 21.77
CA LYS A 181 -10.81 -0.35 22.81
C LYS A 181 -9.49 0.22 22.30
N GLU A 182 -9.00 1.24 23.00
CA GLU A 182 -7.72 1.85 22.71
C GLU A 182 -6.54 0.88 22.84
N THR A 183 -5.50 1.13 22.03
CA THR A 183 -4.18 0.50 22.20
C THR A 183 -3.33 1.35 23.14
N MET A 184 -2.23 0.79 23.68
CA MET A 184 -1.29 1.60 24.47
C MET A 184 -0.79 2.84 23.71
N LYS A 185 -0.55 2.73 22.40
CA LYS A 185 -0.12 3.84 21.55
C LYS A 185 -1.19 4.93 21.45
N THR A 186 -2.42 4.55 21.14
CA THR A 186 -3.51 5.49 20.91
C THR A 186 -4.05 6.09 22.22
N ALA A 187 -4.05 5.32 23.31
CA ALA A 187 -4.37 5.83 24.66
C ALA A 187 -3.36 6.90 25.11
N ARG A 188 -2.05 6.67 24.91
CA ARG A 188 -1.00 7.65 25.23
C ARG A 188 -1.13 8.92 24.40
N ALA A 189 -1.44 8.79 23.10
CA ALA A 189 -1.66 9.95 22.23
C ALA A 189 -2.87 10.80 22.67
N LYS A 190 -3.89 10.17 23.28
CA LYS A 190 -5.11 10.82 23.77
C LYS A 190 -5.04 11.26 25.25
N GLY A 191 -3.92 11.02 25.94
CA GLY A 191 -3.76 11.37 27.36
C GLY A 191 -4.67 10.58 28.33
N ILE A 192 -5.17 9.41 27.90
CA ILE A 192 -6.08 8.56 28.70
C ILE A 192 -5.28 7.76 29.74
N ARG A 193 -3.95 7.72 29.61
CA ARG A 193 -3.06 6.92 30.47
C ARG A 193 -1.65 7.46 30.51
#